data_AF-A0A1S4B5Z4-F1
#
_entry.id   AF-A0A1S4B5Z4-F1
#
_cell.length_a   1.000
_cell.length_b   1.000
_cell.length_c   1.000
_cell.angle_alpha   90.00
_cell.angle_beta   90.00
_cell.angle_gamma   90.00
#
_symmetry.space_group_name_H-M   'P 1'
#
loop_
_entity.id
_entity.type
_entity.pdbx_description
1 polymer ?
#
loop_
_entity_poly.entity_id
_entity_poly.type
_entity_poly.pdbx_seq_one_letter_code
_entity_poly.pdbx_strand_id
1 'polypeptide(L)'
;MGTPFCSRFTSLKVTPFIPGLAPAIQLKFTSTLPPLNGVVISRMESTAISPSNNSSPTTTVSAVAAGCDTTTTGNNSAEENSVSDTVIQYVVLRRDLIDTWPLGSVVTQGCHAAVAAIWSHKDDAVTLQYCSPSNLDSMHKVTLEVKGEAQILNLAEKLKAGGIAHKLWIEQPENIPTCLATKPYPKSVVSSFFKKLKLCK
;
A
#
# COMPACT_ATOMS: atom_id res chain seq x y z
N MET A 1 -3.87 41.72 -12.23
CA MET A 1 -4.47 42.62 -11.22
C MET A 1 -5.88 42.09 -10.96
N GLY A 2 -6.37 41.92 -9.73
CA GLY A 2 -5.73 42.20 -8.44
C GLY A 2 -6.69 42.93 -7.50
N THR A 3 -7.75 42.25 -7.05
CA THR A 3 -8.75 42.78 -6.10
C THR A 3 -8.75 41.93 -4.82
N PRO A 4 -8.81 42.54 -3.62
CA PRO A 4 -8.67 41.82 -2.36
C PRO A 4 -10.00 41.23 -1.86
N PHE A 5 -9.95 40.07 -1.21
CA PHE A 5 -11.05 39.55 -0.40
C PHE A 5 -10.81 39.85 1.08
N CYS A 6 -11.85 40.27 1.80
CA CYS A 6 -11.74 40.78 3.16
C CYS A 6 -11.73 39.65 4.21
N SER A 7 -10.68 39.58 5.03
CA SER A 7 -10.63 38.70 6.20
C SER A 7 -11.28 39.38 7.42
N ARG A 8 -12.19 38.65 8.10
CA ARG A 8 -12.86 39.11 9.32
C ARG A 8 -12.62 38.12 10.46
N PHE A 9 -11.60 38.39 11.27
CA PHE A 9 -11.42 37.76 12.59
C PHE A 9 -11.76 38.78 13.69
N THR A 10 -12.47 38.34 14.72
CA THR A 10 -13.07 39.23 15.74
C THR A 10 -12.23 39.35 17.01
N SER A 11 -11.67 40.54 17.21
CA SER A 11 -11.44 41.22 18.50
C SER A 11 -11.19 40.35 19.75
N LEU A 12 -9.93 40.29 20.18
CA LEU A 12 -9.56 40.14 21.59
C LEU A 12 -8.80 41.40 22.05
N LYS A 13 -9.26 42.02 23.15
CA LYS A 13 -8.59 43.17 23.77
C LYS A 13 -7.52 42.69 24.76
N VAL A 14 -6.38 43.37 24.79
CA VAL A 14 -5.31 43.17 25.78
C VAL A 14 -5.06 44.50 26.51
N THR A 15 -4.93 44.45 27.83
CA THR A 15 -4.57 45.57 28.70
C THR A 15 -3.23 45.28 29.41
N PRO A 16 -2.32 46.26 29.55
CA PRO A 16 -0.99 46.02 30.07
C PRO A 16 -0.89 46.10 31.60
N PHE A 17 0.00 45.29 32.19
CA PHE A 17 0.56 45.51 33.53
C PHE A 17 2.00 44.93 33.60
N ILE A 18 2.77 45.26 34.64
CA ILE A 18 4.24 45.09 34.76
C ILE A 18 4.60 44.72 36.22
N PRO A 19 5.87 44.48 36.60
CA PRO A 19 6.90 43.58 36.06
C PRO A 19 7.22 42.39 37.01
N GLY A 20 8.07 41.44 36.55
CA GLY A 20 9.14 40.89 37.41
C GLY A 20 8.99 39.49 38.05
N LEU A 21 9.37 38.44 37.30
CA LEU A 21 10.10 37.27 37.84
C LEU A 21 10.89 36.58 36.69
N ALA A 22 11.86 35.72 37.02
CA ALA A 22 12.77 35.06 36.07
C ALA A 22 13.13 33.62 36.57
N PRO A 23 13.86 32.77 35.82
CA PRO A 23 14.23 32.82 34.40
C PRO A 23 13.92 31.51 33.59
N ALA A 24 14.10 31.58 32.27
CA ALA A 24 14.56 30.53 31.35
C ALA A 24 14.15 29.04 31.53
N ILE A 25 13.35 28.53 30.58
CA ILE A 25 13.62 27.22 29.93
C ILE A 25 13.68 27.45 28.42
N GLN A 26 14.84 27.21 27.81
CA GLN A 26 15.07 27.28 26.37
C GLN A 26 15.36 25.86 25.86
N LEU A 27 14.35 25.21 25.27
CA LEU A 27 14.48 23.86 24.71
C LEU A 27 15.27 23.89 23.39
N LYS A 28 16.60 23.98 23.51
CA LYS A 28 17.53 23.73 22.42
C LYS A 28 17.56 22.23 22.12
N PHE A 29 17.09 21.83 20.93
CA PHE A 29 17.31 20.49 20.40
C PHE A 29 18.77 20.32 19.97
N THR A 30 19.64 19.93 20.91
CA THR A 30 21.01 19.47 20.60
C THR A 30 20.99 18.00 20.21
N SER A 31 20.87 17.71 18.91
CA SER A 31 21.09 16.35 18.40
C SER A 31 22.58 16.05 18.33
N THR A 32 23.10 15.34 19.34
CA THR A 32 24.46 14.81 19.36
C THR A 32 24.43 13.29 19.26
N LEU A 33 24.26 12.77 18.05
CA LEU A 33 24.52 11.36 17.75
C LEU A 33 26.03 11.15 17.55
N PRO A 34 26.67 10.16 18.19
CA PRO A 34 28.06 9.83 17.91
C PRO A 34 28.18 9.15 16.53
N PRO A 35 29.27 9.40 15.77
CA PRO A 35 29.48 8.74 14.49
C PRO A 35 29.84 7.26 14.70
N LEU A 36 29.06 6.36 14.09
CA LEU A 36 29.44 4.95 13.96
C LEU A 36 30.48 4.81 12.85
N ASN A 37 31.73 4.55 13.23
CA ASN A 37 32.80 4.22 12.29
C ASN A 37 32.61 2.83 11.69
N GLY A 38 32.95 2.68 10.41
CA GLY A 38 33.33 1.38 9.84
C GLY A 38 32.26 0.59 9.10
N VAL A 39 31.78 1.10 7.96
CA VAL A 39 31.29 0.25 6.86
C VAL A 39 32.26 0.39 5.69
N VAL A 40 33.03 -0.67 5.40
CA VAL A 40 33.97 -0.70 4.27
C VAL A 40 33.19 -0.92 2.98
N ILE A 41 33.06 0.12 2.16
CA ILE A 41 32.51 -0.01 0.81
C ILE A 41 33.57 -0.64 -0.09
N SER A 42 33.54 -1.97 -0.20
CA SER A 42 34.27 -2.67 -1.25
C SER A 42 33.58 -2.42 -2.59
N ARG A 43 34.22 -1.62 -3.46
CA ARG A 43 33.85 -1.55 -4.88
C ARG A 43 34.35 -2.83 -5.56
N MET A 44 33.43 -3.72 -5.93
CA MET A 44 33.71 -4.73 -6.95
C MET A 44 33.54 -4.09 -8.32
N GLU A 45 34.65 -3.93 -9.06
CA GLU A 45 34.61 -3.61 -10.48
C GLU A 45 34.14 -4.83 -11.28
N SER A 46 33.21 -4.59 -12.21
CA SER A 46 32.61 -5.65 -13.03
C SER A 46 33.32 -5.73 -14.37
N THR A 47 34.29 -6.64 -14.49
CA THR A 47 34.98 -6.93 -15.75
C THR A 47 34.15 -7.88 -16.62
N ALA A 48 33.91 -7.49 -17.87
CA ALA A 48 33.15 -8.28 -18.82
C ALA A 48 33.95 -9.48 -19.36
N ILE A 49 33.27 -10.61 -19.58
CA ILE A 49 33.80 -11.79 -20.28
C ILE A 49 32.83 -12.16 -21.41
N SER A 50 33.37 -12.30 -22.62
CA SER A 50 32.65 -12.62 -23.86
C SER A 50 32.56 -14.14 -24.09
N PRO A 51 31.64 -14.64 -24.96
CA PRO A 51 31.24 -16.05 -24.93
C PRO A 51 32.21 -17.01 -25.64
N SER A 52 32.24 -18.26 -25.16
CA SER A 52 32.93 -19.39 -25.80
C SER A 52 31.94 -20.36 -26.45
N ASN A 53 32.03 -20.53 -27.76
CA ASN A 53 31.35 -21.62 -28.48
C ASN A 53 31.97 -22.98 -28.10
N ASN A 54 31.20 -24.07 -28.18
CA ASN A 54 31.75 -25.37 -28.52
C ASN A 54 30.73 -26.26 -29.26
N SER A 55 31.23 -27.26 -29.99
CA SER A 55 30.52 -27.91 -31.10
C SER A 55 29.98 -29.32 -30.78
N SER A 56 29.08 -29.81 -31.65
CA SER A 56 28.45 -31.14 -31.61
C SER A 56 29.42 -32.32 -31.76
N PRO A 57 28.93 -33.57 -31.58
CA PRO A 57 28.72 -34.36 -32.80
C PRO A 57 27.37 -35.12 -32.90
N THR A 58 27.09 -35.60 -34.10
CA THR A 58 25.85 -36.23 -34.60
C THR A 58 25.72 -37.72 -34.26
N THR A 59 24.49 -38.25 -34.19
CA THR A 59 24.13 -39.59 -34.71
C THR A 59 22.65 -39.62 -35.12
N THR A 60 22.31 -40.33 -36.19
CA THR A 60 20.96 -40.44 -36.79
C THR A 60 20.53 -41.90 -36.97
N VAL A 61 19.22 -42.19 -36.85
CA VAL A 61 18.51 -43.35 -37.43
C VAL A 61 17.01 -43.03 -37.59
N SER A 62 16.32 -43.68 -38.54
CA SER A 62 14.94 -43.32 -38.96
C SER A 62 14.06 -44.53 -39.30
N ALA A 63 12.76 -44.44 -38.99
CA ALA A 63 11.62 -45.17 -39.61
C ALA A 63 10.32 -44.40 -39.24
N VAL A 64 9.29 -44.09 -40.06
CA VAL A 64 8.47 -44.77 -41.10
C VAL A 64 7.55 -45.90 -40.58
N ALA A 65 6.24 -45.97 -40.86
CA ALA A 65 5.24 -45.01 -41.40
C ALA A 65 3.77 -45.51 -41.20
N ALA A 66 2.77 -44.66 -41.52
CA ALA A 66 1.31 -44.90 -41.66
C ALA A 66 0.48 -45.22 -40.38
N GLY A 67 -0.81 -44.85 -40.26
CA GLY A 67 -1.70 -44.05 -41.13
C GLY A 67 -3.14 -43.94 -40.56
N CYS A 68 -4.00 -43.05 -41.13
CA CYS A 68 -5.38 -42.71 -40.69
C CYS A 68 -5.49 -41.92 -39.35
N ASP A 69 -6.30 -40.88 -39.14
CA ASP A 69 -7.38 -40.17 -39.88
C ASP A 69 -8.78 -40.87 -39.89
N THR A 70 -9.94 -40.24 -39.67
CA THR A 70 -10.27 -38.79 -39.60
C THR A 70 -11.42 -38.39 -38.65
N THR A 71 -11.30 -37.18 -38.04
CA THR A 71 -12.39 -36.31 -37.46
C THR A 71 -13.26 -37.02 -36.36
N THR A 72 -14.33 -36.55 -35.69
CA THR A 72 -15.25 -35.37 -35.76
C THR A 72 -15.78 -34.94 -34.37
N THR A 73 -16.12 -33.65 -34.24
CA THR A 73 -16.85 -32.88 -33.18
C THR A 73 -17.45 -33.59 -31.95
N GLY A 74 -17.14 -33.04 -30.77
CA GLY A 74 -17.84 -33.28 -29.49
C GLY A 74 -17.72 -32.09 -28.52
N ASN A 75 -18.12 -30.88 -28.93
CA ASN A 75 -18.03 -29.68 -28.08
C ASN A 75 -18.88 -29.79 -26.82
N ASN A 76 -18.28 -29.71 -25.62
CA ASN A 76 -18.99 -29.40 -24.38
C ASN A 76 -18.09 -28.67 -23.36
N SER A 77 -18.33 -27.37 -23.23
CA SER A 77 -18.30 -26.59 -21.98
C SER A 77 -17.23 -26.91 -20.91
N ALA A 78 -16.04 -26.33 -21.07
CA ALA A 78 -15.19 -25.95 -19.93
C ALA A 78 -14.16 -24.86 -20.31
N GLU A 79 -14.59 -23.78 -20.97
CA GLU A 79 -13.81 -22.53 -20.91
C GLU A 79 -13.96 -21.93 -19.51
N GLU A 80 -13.15 -22.43 -18.56
CA GLU A 80 -12.78 -21.59 -17.43
C GLU A 80 -12.06 -20.36 -18.00
N ASN A 81 -12.79 -19.25 -18.04
CA ASN A 81 -12.17 -17.93 -18.13
C ASN A 81 -11.34 -17.75 -16.85
N SER A 82 -10.09 -18.19 -16.93
CA SER A 82 -9.10 -18.27 -15.85
C SER A 82 -8.55 -16.89 -15.53
N VAL A 83 -9.46 -15.97 -15.20
CA VAL A 83 -9.17 -14.65 -14.64
C VAL A 83 -8.41 -14.86 -13.34
N SER A 84 -7.09 -14.75 -13.42
CA SER A 84 -6.19 -14.92 -12.29
C SER A 84 -6.62 -14.00 -11.15
N ASP A 85 -7.01 -14.59 -10.02
CA ASP A 85 -7.69 -13.86 -8.94
C ASP A 85 -6.75 -12.81 -8.36
N THR A 86 -6.94 -11.57 -8.80
CA THR A 86 -5.94 -10.52 -8.70
C THR A 86 -5.70 -10.18 -7.23
N VAL A 87 -4.47 -10.35 -6.75
CA VAL A 87 -4.13 -10.00 -5.38
C VAL A 87 -4.21 -8.48 -5.22
N ILE A 88 -5.04 -8.04 -4.28
CA ILE A 88 -5.45 -6.66 -4.07
C ILE A 88 -5.23 -6.26 -2.61
N GLN A 89 -4.75 -5.03 -2.40
CA GLN A 89 -4.86 -4.35 -1.12
C GLN A 89 -5.93 -3.26 -1.21
N TYR A 90 -6.88 -3.28 -0.28
CA TYR A 90 -7.84 -2.18 -0.12
C TYR A 90 -7.31 -1.19 0.92
N VAL A 91 -7.37 0.10 0.57
CA VAL A 91 -7.13 1.22 1.49
C VAL A 91 -8.43 2.02 1.56
N VAL A 92 -8.85 2.42 2.76
CA VAL A 92 -10.11 3.12 2.99
C VAL A 92 -9.84 4.40 3.77
N LEU A 93 -10.20 5.52 3.17
CA LEU A 93 -9.99 6.86 3.70
C LEU A 93 -11.30 7.47 4.23
N ARG A 94 -11.17 8.39 5.17
CA ARG A 94 -12.25 9.17 5.75
C ARG A 94 -12.52 10.44 4.93
N ARG A 95 -13.71 10.54 4.33
CA ARG A 95 -14.13 11.71 3.53
C ARG A 95 -14.20 12.99 4.37
N ASP A 96 -14.71 12.90 5.61
CA ASP A 96 -14.69 14.02 6.56
C ASP A 96 -13.28 14.56 6.87
N LEU A 97 -12.25 13.71 6.83
CA LEU A 97 -10.86 14.15 6.92
C LEU A 97 -10.32 14.69 5.58
N ILE A 98 -10.65 14.07 4.43
CA ILE A 98 -10.28 14.61 3.10
C ILE A 98 -10.80 16.04 2.90
N ASP A 99 -12.01 16.31 3.35
CA ASP A 99 -12.67 17.60 3.17
C ASP A 99 -12.20 18.68 4.19
N THR A 100 -11.36 18.32 5.18
CA THR A 100 -10.90 19.23 6.25
C THR A 100 -9.39 19.27 6.49
N TRP A 101 -8.63 18.26 6.05
CA TRP A 101 -7.18 18.15 6.23
C TRP A 101 -6.42 18.44 4.92
N PRO A 102 -5.13 18.83 4.98
CA PRO A 102 -4.29 18.86 3.79
C PRO A 102 -4.23 17.48 3.13
N LEU A 103 -4.45 17.42 1.80
CA LEU A 103 -4.48 16.16 1.04
C LEU A 103 -3.23 15.29 1.27
N GLY A 104 -2.05 15.91 1.35
CA GLY A 104 -0.78 15.22 1.64
C GLY A 104 -0.76 14.50 2.99
N SER A 105 -1.42 15.06 4.01
CA SER A 105 -1.58 14.40 5.31
C SER A 105 -2.43 13.13 5.17
N VAL A 106 -3.59 13.21 4.51
CA VAL A 106 -4.50 12.06 4.35
C VAL A 106 -3.88 10.96 3.46
N VAL A 107 -3.12 11.33 2.43
CA VAL A 107 -2.31 10.38 1.64
C VAL A 107 -1.27 9.68 2.53
N THR A 108 -0.57 10.43 3.38
CA THR A 108 0.43 9.88 4.31
C THR A 108 -0.19 8.89 5.31
N GLN A 109 -1.38 9.20 5.84
CA GLN A 109 -2.17 8.26 6.65
C GLN A 109 -2.44 6.95 5.91
N GLY A 110 -2.94 7.02 4.67
CA GLY A 110 -3.19 5.85 3.82
C GLY A 110 -1.94 5.00 3.58
N CYS A 111 -0.78 5.64 3.35
CA CYS A 111 0.52 4.97 3.23
C CYS A 111 0.93 4.25 4.53
N HIS A 112 0.79 4.90 5.69
CA HIS A 112 1.09 4.30 6.99
C HIS A 112 0.23 3.06 7.27
N ALA A 113 -1.08 3.13 7.02
CA ALA A 113 -1.97 1.98 7.16
C ALA A 113 -1.58 0.84 6.22
N ALA A 114 -1.31 1.13 4.94
CA ALA A 114 -0.97 0.13 3.94
C ALA A 114 0.34 -0.61 4.24
N VAL A 115 1.40 0.12 4.62
CA VAL A 115 2.70 -0.45 4.98
C VAL A 115 2.59 -1.25 6.28
N ALA A 116 1.91 -0.74 7.30
CA ALA A 116 1.73 -1.47 8.56
C ALA A 116 0.89 -2.76 8.37
N ALA A 117 -0.15 -2.73 7.52
CA ALA A 117 -0.95 -3.91 7.22
C ALA A 117 -0.15 -5.01 6.48
N ILE A 118 0.78 -4.62 5.60
CA ILE A 118 1.71 -5.55 4.94
C ILE A 118 2.73 -6.08 5.96
N TRP A 119 3.39 -5.20 6.72
CA TRP A 119 4.46 -5.59 7.65
C TRP A 119 3.99 -6.54 8.76
N SER A 120 2.80 -6.29 9.33
CA SER A 120 2.19 -7.19 10.32
C SER A 120 1.85 -8.59 9.79
N HIS A 121 1.89 -8.79 8.47
CA HIS A 121 1.59 -10.06 7.81
C HIS A 121 2.66 -10.43 6.77
N LYS A 122 3.90 -9.95 6.93
CA LYS A 122 4.97 -10.11 5.94
C LYS A 122 5.30 -11.57 5.58
N ASP A 123 4.94 -12.51 6.45
CA ASP A 123 5.18 -13.95 6.34
C ASP A 123 3.96 -14.73 5.79
N ASP A 124 2.82 -14.07 5.55
CA ASP A 124 1.64 -14.67 4.94
C ASP A 124 1.85 -14.89 3.44
N ALA A 125 1.48 -16.08 2.94
CA ALA A 125 1.78 -16.50 1.56
C ALA A 125 1.24 -15.55 0.48
N VAL A 126 0.06 -14.95 0.68
CA VAL A 126 -0.51 -13.98 -0.27
C VAL A 126 0.22 -12.64 -0.20
N THR A 127 0.70 -12.24 0.97
CA THR A 127 1.49 -11.02 1.19
C THR A 127 2.89 -11.18 0.59
N LEU A 128 3.53 -12.34 0.76
CA LEU A 128 4.77 -12.72 0.08
C LEU A 128 4.60 -12.75 -1.45
N GLN A 129 3.49 -13.30 -1.96
CA GLN A 129 3.18 -13.26 -3.38
C GLN A 129 2.98 -11.82 -3.88
N TYR A 130 2.29 -10.97 -3.13
CA TYR A 130 2.04 -9.57 -3.50
C TYR A 130 3.32 -8.73 -3.55
N CYS A 131 4.29 -9.02 -2.67
CA CYS A 131 5.58 -8.35 -2.58
C CYS A 131 6.72 -9.12 -3.30
N SER A 132 6.40 -10.11 -4.14
CA SER A 132 7.43 -10.86 -4.89
C SER A 132 8.11 -9.98 -5.95
N PRO A 133 9.36 -10.27 -6.36
CA PRO A 133 10.06 -9.50 -7.38
C PRO A 133 9.33 -9.42 -8.74
N SER A 134 8.48 -10.39 -9.08
CA SER A 134 7.65 -10.36 -10.29
C SER A 134 6.44 -9.43 -10.18
N ASN A 135 6.02 -9.09 -8.95
CA ASN A 135 4.74 -8.47 -8.65
C ASN A 135 4.86 -7.06 -8.03
N LEU A 136 6.06 -6.64 -7.60
CA LEU A 136 6.28 -5.31 -7.01
C LEU A 136 5.80 -4.17 -7.92
N ASP A 137 6.16 -4.20 -9.21
CA ASP A 137 5.76 -3.17 -10.19
C ASP A 137 4.31 -3.32 -10.68
N SER A 138 3.61 -4.41 -10.31
CA SER A 138 2.21 -4.68 -10.68
C SER A 138 1.25 -4.76 -9.46
N MET A 139 1.72 -4.36 -8.27
CA MET A 139 0.97 -4.36 -7.01
C MET A 139 -0.37 -3.59 -7.10
N HIS A 140 -1.49 -4.29 -7.25
CA HIS A 140 -2.80 -3.67 -7.33
C HIS A 140 -3.28 -3.13 -5.97
N LYS A 141 -3.69 -1.86 -5.93
CA LYS A 141 -4.26 -1.17 -4.76
C LYS A 141 -5.54 -0.45 -5.16
N VAL A 142 -6.56 -0.46 -4.29
CA VAL A 142 -7.81 0.28 -4.51
C VAL A 142 -8.14 1.15 -3.30
N THR A 143 -8.17 2.47 -3.53
CA THR A 143 -8.51 3.47 -2.50
C THR A 143 -10.01 3.75 -2.52
N LEU A 144 -10.68 3.44 -1.42
CA LEU A 144 -12.11 3.65 -1.21
C LEU A 144 -12.35 4.72 -0.14
N GLU A 145 -13.60 5.18 -0.02
CA GLU A 145 -14.01 6.16 0.98
C GLU A 145 -15.14 5.65 1.89
N VAL A 146 -15.14 6.16 3.12
CA VAL A 146 -16.27 6.16 4.05
C VAL A 146 -16.58 7.60 4.49
N LYS A 147 -17.82 7.89 4.89
CA LYS A 147 -18.23 9.26 5.25
C LYS A 147 -17.52 9.82 6.49
N GLY A 148 -17.07 8.96 7.40
CA GLY A 148 -16.39 9.36 8.62
C GLY A 148 -16.27 8.24 9.66
N GLU A 149 -15.90 8.63 10.87
CA GLU A 149 -15.46 7.74 11.97
C GLU A 149 -16.33 6.51 12.21
N ALA A 150 -17.63 6.71 12.46
CA ALA A 150 -18.56 5.63 12.74
C ALA A 150 -18.62 4.59 11.61
N GLN A 151 -18.36 4.98 10.36
CA GLN A 151 -18.33 4.04 9.23
C GLN A 151 -17.00 3.29 9.13
N ILE A 152 -15.86 3.90 9.49
CA ILE A 152 -14.57 3.19 9.47
C ILE A 152 -14.46 2.17 10.62
N LEU A 153 -15.01 2.49 11.79
CA LEU A 153 -15.10 1.57 12.93
C LEU A 153 -16.02 0.38 12.64
N ASN A 154 -17.22 0.63 12.09
CA ASN A 154 -18.14 -0.43 11.67
C ASN A 154 -17.52 -1.31 10.55
N LEU A 155 -16.70 -0.75 9.67
CA LEU A 155 -15.96 -1.51 8.67
C LEU A 155 -14.87 -2.39 9.31
N ALA A 156 -14.09 -1.85 10.26
CA ALA A 156 -13.06 -2.60 10.98
C ALA A 156 -13.65 -3.82 11.71
N GLU A 157 -14.71 -3.64 12.49
CA GLU A 157 -15.37 -4.75 13.19
C GLU A 157 -16.02 -5.75 12.22
N LYS A 158 -16.60 -5.30 11.10
CA LYS A 158 -17.10 -6.20 10.03
C LYS A 158 -15.97 -7.05 9.42
N LEU A 159 -14.82 -6.45 9.13
CA LEU A 159 -13.65 -7.15 8.57
C LEU A 159 -13.07 -8.15 9.58
N LYS A 160 -12.94 -7.75 10.84
CA LYS A 160 -12.50 -8.58 11.97
C LYS A 160 -13.42 -9.78 12.20
N ALA A 161 -14.74 -9.58 12.22
CA ALA A 161 -15.72 -10.66 12.31
C ALA A 161 -15.71 -11.59 11.08
N GLY A 162 -15.30 -11.08 9.92
CA GLY A 162 -15.10 -11.86 8.70
C GLY A 162 -13.72 -12.52 8.56
N GLY A 163 -12.86 -12.47 9.57
CA GLY A 163 -11.48 -13.01 9.51
C GLY A 163 -10.53 -12.24 8.59
N ILE A 164 -10.92 -11.05 8.10
CA ILE A 164 -10.11 -10.23 7.20
C ILE A 164 -9.14 -9.37 8.01
N ALA A 165 -7.88 -9.78 8.02
CA ALA A 165 -6.79 -9.08 8.69
C ALA A 165 -6.50 -7.73 8.03
N HIS A 166 -6.46 -6.69 8.86
CA HIS A 166 -6.34 -5.30 8.43
C HIS A 166 -5.68 -4.47 9.53
N LYS A 167 -5.09 -3.33 9.15
CA LYS A 167 -4.67 -2.27 10.06
C LYS A 167 -5.72 -1.15 10.02
N LEU A 168 -6.38 -0.90 11.14
CA LEU A 168 -6.94 0.42 11.43
C LEU A 168 -5.78 1.31 11.91
N TRP A 169 -5.59 2.47 11.28
CA TRP A 169 -4.60 3.46 11.70
C TRP A 169 -5.25 4.50 12.61
N ILE A 170 -4.58 4.77 13.74
CA ILE A 170 -5.02 5.70 14.77
C ILE A 170 -3.94 6.78 14.87
N GLU A 171 -4.28 8.02 14.54
CA GLU A 171 -3.34 9.14 14.60
C GLU A 171 -3.15 9.61 16.05
N GLN A 172 -1.96 10.13 16.37
CA GLN A 172 -1.57 10.60 17.70
C GLN A 172 -1.11 12.07 17.62
N PRO A 173 -1.35 12.89 18.65
CA PRO A 173 -1.84 12.52 20.00
C PRO A 173 -3.37 12.43 20.16
N GLU A 174 -4.17 12.82 19.16
CA GLU A 174 -5.64 12.93 19.29
C GLU A 174 -6.35 11.56 19.39
N ASN A 175 -5.64 10.46 19.09
CA ASN A 175 -6.11 9.08 19.16
C ASN A 175 -7.34 8.79 18.27
N ILE A 176 -7.42 9.41 17.09
CA ILE A 176 -8.54 9.28 16.15
C ILE A 176 -8.27 8.25 15.04
N PRO A 177 -9.25 7.42 14.63
CA PRO A 177 -9.11 6.50 13.51
C PRO A 177 -9.20 7.25 12.17
N THR A 178 -8.08 7.38 11.45
CA THR A 178 -8.01 8.19 10.21
C THR A 178 -8.29 7.38 8.95
N CYS A 179 -7.75 6.16 8.87
CA CYS A 179 -7.85 5.29 7.70
C CYS A 179 -7.69 3.81 8.07
N LEU A 180 -7.98 2.93 7.12
CA LEU A 180 -7.87 1.48 7.26
C LEU A 180 -7.22 0.88 6.01
N ALA A 181 -6.37 -0.13 6.16
CA ALA A 181 -5.88 -0.93 5.03
C ALA A 181 -5.92 -2.42 5.35
N THR A 182 -6.32 -3.25 4.38
CA THR A 182 -6.18 -4.72 4.50
C THR A 182 -4.72 -5.14 4.36
N LYS A 183 -4.35 -6.35 4.79
CA LYS A 183 -3.21 -7.03 4.13
C LYS A 183 -3.59 -7.36 2.67
N PRO A 184 -2.64 -7.76 1.81
CA PRO A 184 -2.97 -8.29 0.48
C PRO A 184 -3.87 -9.55 0.56
N TYR A 185 -4.88 -9.60 -0.31
CA TYR A 185 -5.83 -10.72 -0.41
C TYR A 185 -6.17 -11.02 -1.88
N PRO A 186 -6.56 -12.26 -2.22
CA PRO A 186 -7.22 -12.53 -3.50
C PRO A 186 -8.55 -11.76 -3.56
N LYS A 187 -8.88 -11.20 -4.72
CA LYS A 187 -10.05 -10.32 -4.90
C LYS A 187 -11.38 -11.04 -4.71
N SER A 188 -11.46 -12.33 -5.03
CA SER A 188 -12.66 -13.16 -4.76
C SER A 188 -13.01 -13.18 -3.26
N VAL A 189 -12.01 -13.40 -2.40
CA VAL A 189 -12.15 -13.53 -0.94
C VAL A 189 -12.66 -12.22 -0.32
N VAL A 190 -12.01 -11.10 -0.65
CA VAL A 190 -12.15 -9.87 0.15
C VAL A 190 -13.10 -8.83 -0.45
N SER A 191 -13.34 -8.84 -1.76
CA SER A 191 -14.10 -7.75 -2.42
C SER A 191 -15.54 -7.61 -1.91
N SER A 192 -16.17 -8.71 -1.49
CA SER A 192 -17.52 -8.78 -0.91
C SER A 192 -17.73 -7.82 0.27
N PHE A 193 -16.69 -7.56 1.06
CA PHE A 193 -16.73 -6.64 2.20
C PHE A 193 -16.89 -5.18 1.76
N PHE A 194 -16.33 -4.83 0.60
CA PHE A 194 -16.14 -3.47 0.12
C PHE A 194 -17.14 -3.01 -0.96
N LYS A 195 -17.94 -3.93 -1.57
CA LYS A 195 -18.88 -3.64 -2.68
C LYS A 195 -19.87 -2.48 -2.47
N LYS A 196 -20.07 -2.00 -1.24
CA LYS A 196 -20.98 -0.87 -0.91
C LYS A 196 -20.26 0.47 -0.69
N LEU A 197 -18.92 0.50 -0.69
CA LEU A 197 -18.14 1.74 -0.58
C LEU A 197 -17.92 2.35 -1.96
N LYS A 198 -17.61 3.65 -1.99
CA LYS A 198 -17.25 4.37 -3.21
C LYS A 198 -15.74 4.36 -3.40
N LEU A 199 -15.30 4.49 -4.66
CA LEU A 199 -13.93 4.86 -4.99
C LEU A 199 -13.65 6.27 -4.44
N CYS A 200 -12.51 6.44 -3.77
CA CYS A 200 -12.07 7.77 -3.33
C CYS A 200 -11.74 8.63 -4.55
N LYS A 201 -12.13 9.92 -4.51
CA LYS A 201 -11.92 10.91 -5.57
C LYS A 201 -11.43 12.24 -5.00
#